data_AF-A0A7R9QMC3-F1
#
_entry.id   AF-A0A7R9QMC3-F1
#
_cell.length_a   1.000
_cell.length_b   1.000
_cell.length_c   1.000
_cell.angle_alpha   90.00
_cell.angle_beta   90.00
_cell.angle_gamma   90.00
#
_symmetry.space_group_name_H-M   'P 1'
#
loop_
_entity.id
_entity.type
_entity.pdbx_description
1 polymer ?
#
loop_
_entity_poly.entity_id
_entity_poly.type
_entity_poly.pdbx_seq_one_letter_code
_entity_poly.pdbx_strand_id
1 'polypeptide(L)'
;MTHALEWPSLTAQWLPDVVRPEGKDYSIHRLILGTHTSDEQNHLLIASVQLPNEDAMFDASHYDSEKGEFGGFGSVSGKIEIEIKINHEGEVNRARFMPQNPCIIATKTPSSDVLIFDYTKHPSKPDPNGECAPDLRLRGHQKEGYG
;
A
#
# COMPACT_ATOMS: atom_id res chain seq x y z
N MET A 1 7.20 -11.54 -8.98
CA MET A 1 7.45 -10.09 -8.82
C MET A 1 7.90 -9.87 -7.39
N THR A 2 9.10 -9.35 -7.19
CA THR A 2 9.65 -9.05 -5.86
C THR A 2 10.07 -7.59 -5.85
N HIS A 3 9.63 -6.82 -4.85
CA HIS A 3 9.97 -5.40 -4.71
C HIS A 3 10.39 -5.14 -3.26
N ALA A 4 11.56 -4.54 -3.07
CA ALA A 4 12.02 -4.09 -1.76
C ALA A 4 11.41 -2.71 -1.46
N LEU A 5 10.56 -2.64 -0.45
CA LEU A 5 10.08 -1.35 0.07
C LEU A 5 11.21 -0.65 0.84
N GLU A 6 11.18 0.68 0.87
CA GLU A 6 12.10 1.50 1.66
C GLU A 6 12.02 1.15 3.15
N TRP A 7 10.80 0.97 3.65
CA TRP A 7 10.50 0.57 5.01
C TRP A 7 9.61 -0.67 5.04
N PRO A 8 9.74 -1.55 6.05
CA PRO A 8 8.86 -2.70 6.19
C PRO A 8 7.41 -2.25 6.40
N SER A 9 6.48 -3.05 5.88
CA SER A 9 5.04 -2.86 6.10
C SER A 9 4.47 -3.97 6.96
N LEU A 10 3.78 -3.61 8.04
CA LEU A 10 3.07 -4.55 8.93
C LEU A 10 1.67 -4.90 8.40
N THR A 11 1.21 -4.22 7.34
CA THR A 11 -0.10 -4.40 6.75
C THR A 11 -0.02 -4.49 5.23
N ALA A 12 -0.87 -5.31 4.63
CA ALA A 12 -1.09 -5.34 3.19
C ALA A 12 -2.56 -5.64 2.93
N GLN A 13 -3.21 -4.84 2.10
CA GLN A 13 -4.58 -5.12 1.66
C GLN A 13 -4.80 -4.56 0.25
N TRP A 14 -5.31 -5.39 -0.67
CA TRP A 14 -5.75 -4.93 -1.98
C TRP A 14 -6.96 -4.00 -1.85
N LEU A 15 -6.93 -2.87 -2.55
CA LEU A 15 -8.13 -2.11 -2.85
C LEU A 15 -8.93 -2.83 -3.94
N PRO A 16 -10.27 -2.69 -3.94
CA PRO A 16 -11.13 -3.47 -4.83
C PRO A 16 -11.14 -2.96 -6.27
N ASP A 17 -10.69 -1.73 -6.52
CA ASP A 17 -10.71 -1.14 -7.85
C ASP A 17 -9.53 -1.61 -8.72
N VAL A 18 -9.82 -1.80 -10.00
CA VAL A 18 -8.86 -2.23 -11.02
C VAL A 18 -9.07 -1.38 -12.26
N VAL A 19 -7.99 -0.78 -12.76
CA VAL A 19 -7.98 -0.02 -14.00
C VAL A 19 -7.36 -0.87 -15.11
N ARG A 20 -8.04 -0.99 -16.26
CA ARG A 20 -7.55 -1.76 -17.42
C ARG A 20 -7.34 -0.79 -18.60
N PRO A 21 -6.11 -0.29 -18.81
CA PRO A 21 -5.84 0.61 -19.92
C PRO A 21 -6.05 -0.09 -21.27
N GLU A 22 -6.69 0.59 -22.23
CA GLU A 22 -6.95 0.01 -23.55
C GLU A 22 -5.64 -0.30 -24.29
N GLY A 23 -5.59 -1.47 -24.93
CA GLY A 23 -4.44 -1.93 -25.70
C GLY A 23 -3.20 -2.26 -24.85
N LYS A 24 -3.33 -2.38 -23.52
CA LYS A 24 -2.28 -2.88 -22.63
C LYS A 24 -2.59 -4.31 -22.18
N ASP A 25 -1.54 -5.08 -22.02
CA ASP A 25 -1.52 -6.47 -21.55
C ASP A 25 -1.45 -6.57 -20.02
N TYR A 26 -1.61 -5.45 -19.31
CA TYR A 26 -1.66 -5.39 -17.86
C TYR A 26 -2.87 -4.60 -17.37
N SER A 27 -3.16 -4.78 -16.09
CA SER A 27 -4.12 -4.00 -15.31
C SER A 27 -3.41 -3.36 -14.12
N ILE A 28 -3.92 -2.22 -13.67
CA ILE A 28 -3.40 -1.47 -12.54
C ILE A 28 -4.30 -1.78 -11.35
N HIS A 29 -3.71 -2.42 -10.36
CA HIS A 29 -4.31 -2.69 -9.05
C HIS A 29 -3.74 -1.72 -8.02
N ARG A 30 -4.42 -1.54 -6.89
CA ARG A 30 -3.90 -0.73 -5.78
C ARG A 30 -3.82 -1.50 -4.47
N LEU A 31 -2.80 -1.19 -3.67
CA LEU A 31 -2.49 -1.87 -2.41
C LEU A 31 -2.35 -0.84 -1.29
N ILE A 32 -3.00 -1.09 -0.16
CA ILE A 32 -2.80 -0.37 1.09
C ILE A 32 -1.61 -0.99 1.81
N LEU A 33 -0.64 -0.15 2.12
CA LEU A 33 0.57 -0.49 2.88
C LEU A 33 0.75 0.52 4.01
N GLY A 34 1.71 0.25 4.88
CA GLY A 34 2.14 1.16 5.92
C GLY A 34 3.65 1.11 6.08
N THR A 35 4.20 2.07 6.82
CA THR A 35 5.61 2.00 7.23
C THR A 35 5.73 1.57 8.69
N HIS A 36 6.88 0.99 9.01
CA HIS A 36 7.33 0.74 10.37
C HIS A 36 8.78 1.19 10.50
N THR A 37 8.96 2.35 11.12
CA THR A 37 10.25 3.03 11.32
C THR A 37 10.41 3.42 12.80
N SER A 38 11.66 3.55 13.27
CA SER A 38 11.93 3.99 14.66
C SER A 38 11.98 5.51 14.79
N ASP A 39 12.77 6.19 13.94
CA ASP A 39 13.12 7.61 14.09
C ASP A 39 12.70 8.48 12.88
N GLU A 40 12.02 7.88 11.91
CA GLU A 40 11.52 8.58 10.72
C GLU A 40 10.00 8.73 10.75
N GLN A 41 9.49 9.73 10.04
CA GLN A 41 8.05 9.92 9.87
C GLN A 41 7.40 8.65 9.28
N ASN A 42 6.41 8.11 9.97
CA ASN A 42 5.64 6.98 9.48
C ASN A 42 4.50 7.43 8.56
N HIS A 43 4.06 6.55 7.68
CA HIS A 43 3.08 6.87 6.65
C HIS A 43 2.10 5.73 6.39
N LEU A 44 0.86 6.11 6.12
CA LEU A 44 -0.11 5.28 5.40
C LEU A 44 0.15 5.44 3.89
N LEU A 45 0.27 4.31 3.19
CA LEU A 45 0.68 4.27 1.79
C LEU A 45 -0.41 3.64 0.92
N ILE A 46 -0.64 4.21 -0.25
CA ILE A 46 -1.39 3.58 -1.34
C ILE A 46 -0.44 3.44 -2.52
N ALA A 47 -0.22 2.19 -2.94
CA ALA A 47 0.67 1.85 -4.03
C ALA A 47 -0.11 1.31 -5.22
N SER A 48 0.25 1.72 -6.44
CA SER A 48 -0.20 1.07 -7.66
C SER A 48 0.69 -0.11 -8.01
N VAL A 49 0.09 -1.21 -8.48
CA VAL A 49 0.78 -2.42 -8.93
C VAL A 49 0.28 -2.78 -10.32
N GLN A 50 1.18 -2.86 -11.29
CA GLN A 50 0.86 -3.37 -12.62
C GLN A 50 0.92 -4.90 -12.62
N LEU A 51 -0.23 -5.55 -12.83
CA LEU A 51 -0.35 -7.00 -12.94
C LEU A 51 -0.71 -7.38 -14.37
N PRO A 52 -0.04 -8.39 -14.98
CA PRO A 52 -0.44 -8.91 -16.28
C PRO A 52 -1.91 -9.33 -16.29
N ASN A 53 -2.59 -9.12 -17.42
CA ASN A 53 -3.92 -9.66 -17.64
C ASN A 53 -3.85 -11.18 -17.84
N GLU A 54 -4.96 -11.89 -17.63
CA GLU A 54 -5.01 -13.35 -17.76
C GLU A 54 -4.68 -13.85 -19.18
N ASP A 55 -4.96 -13.03 -20.19
CA ASP A 55 -4.71 -13.27 -21.61
C ASP A 55 -3.33 -12.78 -22.08
N ALA A 56 -2.51 -12.22 -21.18
CA ALA A 56 -1.15 -11.81 -21.51
C ALA A 56 -0.29 -13.03 -21.88
N MET A 57 0.40 -12.96 -23.02
CA MET A 57 1.26 -14.05 -23.48
C MET A 57 2.45 -14.23 -22.53
N PHE A 58 2.59 -15.45 -21.99
CA PHE A 58 3.70 -15.82 -21.12
C PHE A 58 4.94 -16.19 -21.94
N ASP A 59 6.00 -15.40 -21.88
CA ASP A 59 7.30 -15.78 -22.42
C ASP A 59 8.14 -16.52 -21.36
N ALA A 60 8.13 -17.85 -21.46
CA ALA A 60 8.82 -18.75 -20.54
C ALA A 60 10.35 -18.74 -20.68
N SER A 61 10.90 -18.13 -21.73
CA SER A 61 12.34 -18.17 -22.03
C SER A 61 13.22 -17.41 -21.04
N HIS A 62 12.62 -16.58 -20.18
CA HIS A 62 13.30 -15.79 -19.14
C HIS A 62 13.38 -16.47 -17.77
N TYR A 63 12.84 -17.69 -17.61
CA TYR A 63 12.96 -18.45 -16.37
C TYR A 63 14.31 -19.20 -16.35
N ASP A 64 15.39 -18.50 -15.99
CA ASP A 64 16.67 -19.16 -15.73
C ASP A 64 16.65 -19.81 -14.33
N SER A 65 16.29 -21.08 -14.30
CA SER A 65 16.27 -21.90 -13.07
C SER A 65 17.64 -22.06 -12.40
N GLU A 66 18.75 -21.75 -13.09
CA GLU A 66 20.09 -21.88 -12.52
C GLU A 66 20.53 -20.67 -11.69
N LYS A 67 19.90 -19.50 -11.84
CA LYS A 67 20.31 -18.26 -11.14
C LYS A 67 19.66 -18.03 -9.78
N GLY A 68 18.73 -18.87 -9.34
CA GLY A 68 18.09 -18.74 -8.02
C GLY A 68 17.22 -17.47 -7.84
N GLU A 69 16.93 -16.74 -8.92
CA GLU A 69 16.05 -15.57 -8.90
C GLU A 69 14.59 -16.02 -8.89
N PHE A 70 14.07 -16.35 -7.70
CA PHE A 70 12.63 -16.49 -7.50
C PHE A 70 11.95 -15.12 -7.67
N GLY A 71 11.39 -14.85 -8.85
CA GLY A 71 10.34 -13.83 -9.01
C GLY A 71 10.50 -12.76 -10.10
N GLY A 72 11.39 -12.89 -11.08
CA GLY A 72 11.49 -11.96 -12.22
C GLY A 72 10.61 -12.36 -13.41
N PHE A 73 9.64 -11.53 -13.81
CA PHE A 73 8.87 -11.70 -15.05
C PHE A 73 9.42 -10.71 -16.09
N GLY A 74 9.87 -11.22 -17.24
CA GLY A 74 10.73 -10.50 -18.19
C GLY A 74 10.06 -9.75 -19.35
N SER A 75 8.74 -9.49 -19.32
CA SER A 75 8.07 -8.77 -20.43
C SER A 75 7.20 -7.59 -19.98
N VAL A 76 6.57 -7.68 -18.80
CA VAL A 76 5.99 -6.55 -18.07
C VAL A 76 6.71 -6.51 -16.74
N SER A 77 7.63 -5.56 -16.55
CA SER A 77 8.19 -5.35 -15.22
C SER A 77 7.03 -4.93 -14.33
N GLY A 78 6.66 -5.85 -13.44
CA GLY A 78 5.64 -5.61 -12.42
C GLY A 78 6.00 -4.39 -11.59
N LYS A 79 5.51 -3.23 -12.01
CA LYS A 79 5.91 -1.96 -11.47
C LYS A 79 5.05 -1.68 -10.25
N ILE A 80 5.70 -1.46 -9.12
CA ILE A 80 5.09 -0.96 -7.90
C ILE A 80 5.50 0.50 -7.75
N GLU A 81 4.53 1.39 -7.60
CA GLU A 81 4.78 2.82 -7.36
C GLU A 81 3.92 3.30 -6.19
N ILE A 82 4.49 4.12 -5.31
CA ILE A 82 3.73 4.78 -4.24
C ILE A 82 3.00 5.98 -4.85
N GLU A 83 1.67 5.93 -4.89
CA GLU A 83 0.83 7.00 -5.44
C GLU A 83 0.50 8.05 -4.38
N ILE A 84 0.18 7.60 -3.17
CA ILE A 84 -0.27 8.45 -2.06
C ILE A 84 0.50 8.07 -0.81
N LYS A 85 1.05 9.08 -0.14
CA LYS A 85 1.76 8.96 1.14
C LYS A 85 1.17 9.97 2.11
N ILE A 86 0.56 9.48 3.19
CA ILE A 86 -0.11 10.30 4.22
C ILE A 86 0.67 10.16 5.52
N ASN A 87 1.03 11.27 6.17
CA ASN A 87 1.68 11.26 7.48
C ASN A 87 0.82 10.51 8.50
N HIS A 88 1.45 9.61 9.26
CA HIS A 88 0.80 8.77 10.26
C HIS A 88 1.54 8.87 11.59
N GLU A 89 0.80 8.86 12.70
CA GLU A 89 1.41 8.89 14.03
C GLU A 89 1.87 7.48 14.44
N GLY A 90 3.20 7.30 14.50
CA GLY A 90 3.81 6.00 14.72
C GLY A 90 3.56 5.02 13.57
N GLU A 91 4.04 3.78 13.71
CA GLU A 91 3.89 2.75 12.68
C GLU A 91 2.44 2.35 12.42
N VAL A 92 2.17 1.91 11.20
CA VAL A 92 0.83 1.44 10.80
C VAL A 92 0.72 -0.05 11.09
N ASN A 93 0.26 -0.40 12.28
CA ASN A 93 0.13 -1.79 12.73
C ASN A 93 -0.85 -2.61 11.89
N ARG A 94 -1.95 -1.98 11.47
CA ARG A 94 -2.94 -2.54 10.55
C ARG A 94 -3.66 -1.41 9.83
N ALA A 95 -3.94 -1.56 8.54
CA ALA A 95 -4.78 -0.64 7.78
C ALA A 95 -5.86 -1.40 7.00
N ARG A 96 -7.13 -0.99 7.10
CA ARG A 96 -8.25 -1.63 6.39
C ARG A 96 -9.18 -0.61 5.76
N PHE A 97 -9.52 -0.81 4.48
CA PHE A 97 -10.57 0.00 3.84
C PHE A 97 -11.97 -0.40 4.33
N MET A 98 -12.90 0.55 4.26
CA MET A 98 -14.32 0.31 4.48
C MET A 98 -14.98 -0.23 3.20
N PRO A 99 -15.58 -1.44 3.19
CA PRO A 99 -16.13 -2.03 1.96
C PRO A 99 -17.22 -1.19 1.28
N GLN A 100 -18.02 -0.45 2.06
CA GLN A 100 -19.07 0.43 1.56
C GLN A 100 -18.52 1.70 0.90
N ASN A 101 -17.31 2.12 1.27
CA ASN A 101 -16.60 3.24 0.68
C ASN A 101 -15.09 3.02 0.79
N PRO A 102 -14.45 2.42 -0.23
CA PRO A 102 -13.02 2.07 -0.18
C PRO A 102 -12.07 3.25 -0.05
N CYS A 103 -12.54 4.49 -0.24
CA CYS A 103 -11.76 5.70 0.02
C CYS A 103 -11.43 5.88 1.51
N ILE A 104 -12.26 5.32 2.39
CA ILE A 104 -12.11 5.42 3.84
C ILE A 104 -11.25 4.25 4.34
N ILE A 105 -10.14 4.56 4.99
CA ILE A 105 -9.19 3.61 5.57
C ILE A 105 -9.08 3.86 7.06
N ALA A 106 -9.28 2.81 7.85
CA ALA A 106 -9.01 2.80 9.28
C ALA A 106 -7.63 2.22 9.57
N THR A 107 -6.86 2.84 10.46
CA THR A 107 -5.54 2.36 10.88
C THR A 107 -5.44 2.12 12.39
N LYS A 108 -4.68 1.09 12.76
CA LYS A 108 -4.21 0.87 14.13
C LYS A 108 -2.86 1.55 14.32
N THR A 109 -2.80 2.42 15.32
CA THR A 109 -1.57 3.09 15.76
C THR A 109 -0.86 2.24 16.83
N PRO A 110 0.35 2.64 17.24
CA PRO A 110 1.04 2.10 18.43
C PRO A 110 0.46 2.67 19.74
N SER A 111 -0.60 3.47 19.67
CA SER A 111 -1.31 3.99 20.83
C SER A 111 -2.68 3.31 20.98
N SER A 112 -3.49 3.77 21.93
CA SER A 112 -4.90 3.39 22.05
C SER A 112 -5.75 3.81 20.86
N ASP A 113 -5.31 4.80 20.09
CA ASP A 113 -6.17 5.47 19.12
C ASP A 113 -6.27 4.67 17.81
N VAL A 114 -7.44 4.78 17.18
CA VAL A 114 -7.70 4.32 15.81
C VAL A 114 -7.92 5.55 14.97
N LEU A 115 -7.21 5.65 13.84
CA LEU A 115 -7.32 6.79 12.96
C LEU A 115 -8.10 6.41 11.71
N ILE A 116 -8.91 7.34 11.22
CA ILE A 116 -9.67 7.20 9.97
C ILE A 116 -9.18 8.25 9.00
N PHE A 117 -8.88 7.81 7.79
CA PHE A 117 -8.46 8.66 6.67
C PHE A 117 -9.37 8.44 5.47
N ASP A 118 -9.84 9.51 4.85
CA ASP A 118 -10.34 9.53 3.49
C ASP A 118 -9.19 9.96 2.58
N TYR A 119 -8.51 8.98 1.97
CA TYR A 119 -7.27 9.29 1.24
C TYR A 119 -7.46 10.25 0.06
N THR A 120 -8.70 10.46 -0.39
CA THR A 120 -9.02 11.40 -1.48
C THR A 120 -8.99 12.86 -1.04
N LYS A 121 -9.04 13.13 0.27
CA LYS A 121 -8.95 14.48 0.86
C LYS A 121 -7.54 14.88 1.27
N HIS A 122 -6.57 13.97 1.12
CA HIS A 122 -5.18 14.22 1.43
C HIS A 122 -4.38 14.49 0.14
N PRO A 123 -3.36 15.36 0.19
CA PRO A 123 -2.42 15.49 -0.93
C PRO A 123 -1.67 14.16 -1.13
N SER A 124 -1.32 13.85 -2.39
CA SER A 124 -0.56 12.64 -2.72
C SER A 124 0.84 12.61 -2.11
N LYS A 125 1.43 13.80 -1.90
CA LYS A 125 2.69 13.98 -1.18
C LYS A 125 2.40 14.59 0.20
N PRO A 126 2.97 14.04 1.27
CA PRO A 126 2.71 14.52 2.63
C PRO A 126 3.41 15.86 2.89
N ASP A 127 2.92 16.59 3.89
CA ASP A 127 3.59 17.78 4.40
C ASP A 127 4.93 17.39 5.07
N PRO A 128 6.06 18.05 4.72
CA PRO A 128 7.37 17.78 5.33
C PRO A 128 7.43 17.98 6.85
N ASN A 129 6.51 18.74 7.43
CA ASN A 129 6.43 18.96 8.88
C ASN A 129 6.03 17.70 9.66
N GLY A 130 5.59 16.63 8.99
CA GLY A 130 5.26 15.36 9.62
C GLY A 130 3.93 15.33 10.38
N GLU A 131 3.13 16.41 10.32
CA GLU A 131 1.87 16.46 11.04
C GLU A 131 0.89 15.41 10.50
N CYS A 132 0.39 14.56 11.40
CA CYS A 132 -0.64 13.55 11.13
C CYS A 132 -2.02 14.17 11.37
N ALA A 133 -2.82 14.29 10.30
CA ALA A 133 -4.13 14.96 10.33
C ALA A 133 -5.27 14.03 9.90
N PRO A 134 -5.66 13.03 10.71
CA PRO A 134 -6.73 12.10 10.34
C PRO A 134 -8.11 12.77 10.27
N ASP A 135 -9.01 12.30 9.40
CA ASP A 135 -10.40 12.77 9.33
C ASP A 135 -11.16 12.51 10.64
N LEU A 136 -10.94 11.35 11.25
CA LEU A 136 -11.50 11.02 12.56
C LEU A 136 -10.46 10.30 13.42
N ARG A 137 -10.49 10.61 14.72
CA ARG A 137 -9.74 9.91 15.75
C ARG A 137 -10.72 9.21 16.68
N LEU A 138 -10.74 7.89 16.64
CA LEU A 138 -11.61 7.08 17.47
C LEU A 138 -10.85 6.66 18.73
N ARG A 139 -11.47 6.92 19.89
CA ARG A 139 -10.93 6.59 21.21
C ARG A 139 -11.84 5.57 21.87
N GLY A 140 -11.25 4.61 22.59
CA GLY A 140 -12.01 3.59 23.32
C GLY A 140 -11.19 2.38 23.72
N HIS A 141 -10.16 2.03 22.94
CA HIS A 141 -9.15 1.08 23.40
C HIS A 141 -8.29 1.72 24.50
N GLN A 142 -7.69 0.90 25.35
CA GLN A 142 -6.78 1.37 26.41
C GLN A 142 -5.31 1.19 26.04
N LYS A 143 -5.02 0.41 25.00
CA LYS A 143 -3.67 0.05 24.55
C LYS A 143 -3.65 -0.10 23.03
N GLU A 144 -2.43 -0.21 22.51
CA GLU A 144 -2.12 -0.60 21.13
C GLU A 144 -2.66 -1.99 20.77
N GLY A 145 -2.53 -2.35 19.49
CA GLY A 145 -2.79 -3.70 19.03
C GLY A 145 -2.61 -3.83 17.53
N TYR A 146 -2.25 -5.04 17.09
CA TYR A 146 -2.02 -5.38 15.69
C TYR A 146 -3.30 -5.73 14.92
N GLY A 147 -4.44 -5.57 15.58
CA GLY A 147 -5.80 -5.80 15.08
C GLY A 147 -6.31 -7.23 15.17
#